data_AF-A0A6P5EC26-F1
#
_entry.id   AF-A0A6P5EC26-F1
#
_cell.length_a   1.000
_cell.length_b   1.000
_cell.length_c   1.000
_cell.angle_alpha   90.00
_cell.angle_beta   90.00
_cell.angle_gamma   90.00
#
_symmetry.space_group_name_H-M   'P 1'
#
loop_
_entity.id
_entity.type
_entity.pdbx_description
1 polymer ?
#
loop_
_entity_poly.entity_id
_entity_poly.type
_entity_poly.pdbx_seq_one_letter_code
_entity_poly.pdbx_strand_id
1 'polypeptide(L)'
;MQSSKQYGYPDNSQKPYYDRKPMSVTEEELHYVPQNHQDLHYLSSDDNSQRGSIPPQKPSQEQYCTLESSLAPPVCTKQNSPPSSVSFSSSSGSPHSQQDSQSDNTYGSPISVSCITEDPHDLKNKLREIETAMLGPDSDNIVNSFETSFASHLSLEPEKWKQVLEIPKGDLKQVLIACARAMAEEDFFVVEWLMSELRPMVSVSGEPIQRLGAYLLEGLVARRASSGSSIYKALKCKEPTSSDLLSYMHILYEACPYFKFAYMSANGAIAEALKGENMVHIIDFQLAQGTQWVSLIQALAARPGGPPRVKITGIDDSVSAYARGGGLNLVGHRLSRLAESCNVPFEFNAAAMSGCEVEREHLAVRPGEALAVNFPFMLHHMPDESVSTANHRDRLLRLVKSLNPKVVTLVEQESNTNTAPFFPRFLETLDYYTAIFESIDVTLPREHKDRISVEQHCLARDIVNIIACEGPERVERHELYGKWRARFMMAGFKPYPLSSLVNATIKTLLQSYCTSYSLEERDGVLYLGWLDRPLAVSCAWR
;
A
#
# COMPACT_ATOMS: atom_id res chain seq x y z
N MET A 1 -57.50 10.68 -38.66
CA MET A 1 -58.26 11.80 -38.06
C MET A 1 -57.52 12.28 -36.83
N GLN A 2 -57.50 13.59 -36.58
CA GLN A 2 -57.24 14.18 -35.26
C GLN A 2 -58.57 14.11 -34.44
N SER A 3 -58.67 14.43 -33.14
CA SER A 3 -57.76 15.15 -32.24
C SER A 3 -57.93 14.71 -30.76
N SER A 4 -57.12 15.32 -29.91
CA SER A 4 -57.02 15.22 -28.45
C SER A 4 -58.32 15.37 -27.64
N LYS A 5 -58.26 14.91 -26.38
CA LYS A 5 -58.79 15.69 -25.24
C LYS A 5 -57.90 15.50 -24.00
N GLN A 6 -57.80 16.55 -23.19
CA GLN A 6 -56.84 16.68 -22.09
C GLN A 6 -57.56 16.78 -20.74
N TYR A 7 -56.81 16.57 -19.65
CA TYR A 7 -57.31 16.63 -18.27
C TYR A 7 -57.59 18.06 -17.80
N GLY A 8 -58.42 18.19 -16.75
CA GLY A 8 -58.50 19.39 -15.92
C GLY A 8 -59.06 19.07 -14.54
N TYR A 9 -58.33 19.42 -13.48
CA TYR A 9 -58.79 19.57 -12.10
C TYR A 9 -58.03 20.77 -11.48
N PRO A 10 -58.59 21.46 -10.48
CA PRO A 10 -58.24 22.86 -10.21
C PRO A 10 -57.14 23.08 -9.17
N ASP A 11 -56.57 24.28 -9.23
CA ASP A 11 -55.76 24.90 -8.19
C ASP A 11 -56.55 25.10 -6.89
N ASN A 12 -55.89 24.95 -5.74
CA ASN A 12 -56.27 25.64 -4.52
C ASN A 12 -55.07 25.78 -3.57
N SER A 13 -54.94 26.94 -2.93
CA SER A 13 -53.76 27.31 -2.16
C SER A 13 -54.06 27.52 -0.67
N GLN A 14 -53.10 27.18 0.21
CA GLN A 14 -52.82 27.90 1.46
C GLN A 14 -51.58 27.32 2.19
N LYS A 15 -50.75 28.22 2.72
CA LYS A 15 -49.73 27.93 3.75
C LYS A 15 -50.19 28.54 5.08
N PRO A 16 -49.88 27.94 6.24
CA PRO A 16 -49.67 28.66 7.48
C PRO A 16 -48.18 28.90 7.75
N TYR A 17 -47.85 30.10 8.23
CA TYR A 17 -46.56 30.41 8.88
C TYR A 17 -46.61 29.97 10.36
N TYR A 18 -45.46 29.67 10.96
CA TYR A 18 -45.26 29.76 12.40
C TYR A 18 -43.87 30.30 12.74
N ASP A 19 -43.77 30.98 13.88
CA ASP A 19 -42.69 31.91 14.21
C ASP A 19 -41.43 31.31 14.85
N ARG A 20 -40.34 32.07 14.77
CA ARG A 20 -39.07 31.80 15.46
C ARG A 20 -39.19 31.98 16.98
N LYS A 21 -38.41 31.19 17.72
CA LYS A 21 -37.57 31.72 18.82
C LYS A 21 -36.16 31.14 18.73
N PRO A 22 -35.10 31.96 18.83
CA PRO A 22 -33.73 31.47 18.97
C PRO A 22 -33.42 31.13 20.43
N MET A 23 -32.44 30.25 20.65
CA MET A 23 -31.77 30.09 21.95
C MET A 23 -30.26 30.00 21.75
N SER A 24 -29.50 30.33 22.78
CA SER A 24 -28.08 30.66 22.73
C SER A 24 -27.18 29.47 22.35
N VAL A 25 -26.22 29.73 21.47
CA VAL A 25 -24.98 28.94 21.34
C VAL A 25 -23.97 29.47 22.37
N THR A 26 -23.28 28.57 23.06
CA THR A 26 -22.01 28.83 23.74
C THR A 26 -20.89 28.19 22.94
N GLU A 27 -19.73 28.84 22.88
CA GLU A 27 -18.58 28.41 22.08
C GLU A 27 -17.69 27.39 22.82
N GLU A 28 -16.64 26.92 22.13
CA GLU A 28 -15.63 25.92 22.58
C GLU A 28 -16.18 24.47 22.64
N GLU A 29 -15.53 23.42 22.11
CA GLU A 29 -14.11 23.22 21.74
C GLU A 29 -13.89 22.67 20.30
N LEU A 30 -12.62 22.64 19.85
CA LEU A 30 -12.20 22.32 18.48
C LEU A 30 -11.85 20.83 18.26
N HIS A 31 -12.65 20.09 17.50
CA HIS A 31 -12.28 18.78 16.95
C HIS A 31 -12.56 18.67 15.44
N TYR A 32 -11.53 18.28 14.69
CA TYR A 32 -11.53 18.25 13.22
C TYR A 32 -12.13 16.92 12.71
N VAL A 33 -13.29 16.99 12.05
CA VAL A 33 -13.93 15.85 11.39
C VAL A 33 -14.28 16.26 9.95
N PRO A 34 -13.69 15.64 8.92
CA PRO A 34 -14.04 15.93 7.54
C PRO A 34 -15.48 15.49 7.23
N GLN A 35 -16.39 16.45 7.09
CA GLN A 35 -17.74 16.19 6.58
C GLN A 35 -17.74 16.37 5.06
N ASN A 36 -17.94 15.27 4.33
CA ASN A 36 -18.29 15.33 2.92
C ASN A 36 -19.73 15.88 2.78
N HIS A 37 -19.89 17.02 2.12
CA HIS A 37 -20.95 17.33 1.15
C HIS A 37 -20.91 18.82 0.77
N GLN A 38 -20.82 19.13 -0.53
CA GLN A 38 -21.42 20.35 -1.09
C GLN A 38 -21.69 20.20 -2.59
N ASP A 39 -22.74 20.87 -3.05
CA ASP A 39 -23.40 20.59 -4.33
C ASP A 39 -22.80 21.32 -5.54
N LEU A 40 -22.98 20.71 -6.72
CA LEU A 40 -22.68 21.31 -8.01
C LEU A 40 -23.65 22.47 -8.31
N HIS A 41 -23.14 23.70 -8.27
CA HIS A 41 -23.83 24.87 -8.85
C HIS A 41 -23.11 25.42 -10.08
N TYR A 42 -23.72 25.20 -11.25
CA TYR A 42 -23.37 25.88 -12.49
C TYR A 42 -23.55 27.40 -12.36
N LEU A 43 -22.55 28.16 -12.83
CA LEU A 43 -22.77 29.50 -13.38
C LEU A 43 -21.94 29.67 -14.66
N SER A 44 -22.56 30.30 -15.66
CA SER A 44 -21.99 30.55 -16.99
C SER A 44 -21.91 32.06 -17.21
N SER A 45 -20.80 32.52 -17.80
CA SER A 45 -20.65 33.87 -18.36
C SER A 45 -19.65 33.87 -19.52
N ASP A 46 -20.09 34.32 -20.70
CA ASP A 46 -19.23 34.91 -21.73
C ASP A 46 -18.71 36.29 -21.22
N ASP A 47 -17.64 36.92 -21.71
CA ASP A 47 -17.48 37.46 -23.07
C ASP A 47 -16.05 38.04 -23.33
N ASN A 48 -15.86 38.57 -24.53
CA ASN A 48 -14.74 39.30 -25.17
C ASN A 48 -14.15 40.52 -24.39
N SER A 49 -12.95 41.09 -24.66
CA SER A 49 -11.85 40.81 -25.61
C SER A 49 -10.61 41.76 -25.41
N GLN A 50 -9.58 41.62 -26.27
CA GLN A 50 -8.52 42.58 -26.66
C GLN A 50 -7.15 42.66 -25.92
N ARG A 51 -6.18 41.92 -26.48
CA ARG A 51 -4.97 42.44 -27.20
C ARG A 51 -3.99 43.42 -26.49
N GLY A 52 -2.80 42.91 -26.15
CA GLY A 52 -1.54 43.65 -25.94
C GLY A 52 -0.33 42.76 -26.26
N SER A 53 0.85 43.29 -26.61
CA SER A 53 1.87 42.47 -27.31
C SER A 53 3.36 42.86 -27.14
N ILE A 54 4.15 41.90 -26.61
CA ILE A 54 5.65 41.67 -26.70
C ILE A 54 6.58 42.79 -26.18
N PRO A 55 7.74 42.48 -25.54
CA PRO A 55 8.93 41.85 -26.17
C PRO A 55 9.48 40.59 -25.44
N PRO A 56 10.45 39.85 -26.03
CA PRO A 56 10.93 38.55 -25.53
C PRO A 56 12.27 38.60 -24.76
N GLN A 57 12.58 37.53 -24.00
CA GLN A 57 13.92 37.18 -23.52
C GLN A 57 14.26 35.70 -23.78
N LYS A 58 15.55 35.33 -23.62
CA LYS A 58 16.17 34.07 -24.09
C LYS A 58 16.24 32.98 -23.00
N PRO A 59 16.42 31.70 -23.37
CA PRO A 59 16.35 30.58 -22.42
C PRO A 59 17.58 30.48 -21.51
N SER A 60 17.34 30.04 -20.27
CA SER A 60 18.36 29.69 -19.28
C SER A 60 18.29 28.19 -18.95
N GLN A 61 19.09 27.42 -19.69
CA GLN A 61 19.84 26.24 -19.25
C GLN A 61 19.27 25.41 -18.07
N GLU A 62 18.83 24.20 -18.38
CA GLU A 62 18.45 23.18 -17.40
C GLU A 62 19.63 22.84 -16.47
N GLN A 63 19.34 22.62 -15.18
CA GLN A 63 20.34 22.28 -14.18
C GLN A 63 19.88 21.08 -13.35
N TYR A 64 20.66 20.00 -13.40
CA TYR A 64 20.33 18.70 -12.82
C TYR A 64 20.32 18.76 -11.28
N CYS A 65 19.22 18.34 -10.65
CA CYS A 65 19.11 18.23 -9.19
C CYS A 65 19.57 16.85 -8.70
N THR A 66 20.86 16.71 -8.38
CA THR A 66 21.36 15.60 -7.56
C THR A 66 21.07 15.85 -6.08
N LEU A 67 20.75 14.79 -5.32
CA LEU A 67 20.36 14.87 -3.91
C LEU A 67 21.55 15.06 -2.96
N GLU A 68 21.84 16.29 -2.56
CA GLU A 68 22.60 16.57 -1.33
C GLU A 68 22.13 17.84 -0.57
N SER A 69 22.26 17.77 0.75
CA SER A 69 22.39 18.89 1.71
C SER A 69 21.28 19.94 1.87
N SER A 70 20.53 19.83 2.98
CA SER A 70 20.10 21.00 3.77
C SER A 70 19.93 20.62 5.25
N LEU A 71 20.58 21.33 6.18
CA LEU A 71 20.43 21.13 7.63
C LEU A 71 20.66 22.45 8.40
N ALA A 72 20.09 22.50 9.62
CA ALA A 72 20.26 23.53 10.66
C ALA A 72 19.57 24.90 10.41
N PRO A 73 19.42 25.76 11.44
CA PRO A 73 18.61 25.46 12.63
C PRO A 73 17.74 26.66 13.11
N PRO A 74 16.76 26.45 14.01
CA PRO A 74 16.12 27.52 14.77
C PRO A 74 16.85 27.80 16.10
N VAL A 75 17.10 29.07 16.41
CA VAL A 75 17.50 29.55 17.75
C VAL A 75 16.39 30.41 18.32
N CYS A 76 15.89 30.09 19.52
CA CYS A 76 15.29 31.08 20.39
C CYS A 76 15.39 30.66 21.86
N THR A 77 15.78 31.59 22.73
CA THR A 77 15.84 31.41 24.18
C THR A 77 14.78 32.27 24.86
N LYS A 78 14.12 31.71 25.89
CA LYS A 78 13.83 32.42 27.16
C LYS A 78 13.31 31.50 28.26
N GLN A 79 13.45 31.99 29.49
CA GLN A 79 13.12 31.28 30.73
C GLN A 79 11.64 31.48 31.11
N ASN A 80 11.06 30.54 31.87
CA ASN A 80 10.62 30.83 33.26
C ASN A 80 10.07 29.57 33.98
N SER A 81 10.21 29.55 35.30
CA SER A 81 9.74 28.54 36.26
C SER A 81 9.90 29.13 37.69
N PRO A 82 9.49 28.49 38.81
CA PRO A 82 8.56 27.37 39.05
C PRO A 82 7.41 27.93 39.97
N PRO A 83 6.94 27.40 41.14
CA PRO A 83 7.03 26.07 41.76
C PRO A 83 5.77 25.50 42.47
N SER A 84 5.74 24.18 42.64
CA SER A 84 5.45 23.45 43.91
C SER A 84 5.54 21.93 43.63
N SER A 85 6.28 21.05 44.32
CA SER A 85 6.69 20.87 45.73
C SER A 85 5.75 19.98 46.58
N VAL A 86 6.02 18.67 46.60
CA VAL A 86 5.99 17.85 47.82
C VAL A 86 7.04 16.73 47.70
N SER A 87 7.62 16.30 48.82
CA SER A 87 8.59 15.20 48.92
C SER A 87 8.20 14.25 50.05
N PHE A 88 8.39 12.94 49.90
CA PHE A 88 8.49 11.99 51.03
C PHE A 88 9.39 10.80 50.68
N SER A 89 9.89 10.09 51.69
CA SER A 89 11.19 9.41 51.59
C SER A 89 11.24 8.01 52.22
N SER A 90 11.91 7.10 51.50
CA SER A 90 12.91 6.11 51.99
C SER A 90 12.53 4.92 52.90
N SER A 91 13.36 3.87 52.78
CA SER A 91 13.61 2.75 53.72
C SER A 91 12.54 1.62 53.82
N SER A 92 12.89 0.35 54.06
CA SER A 92 14.15 -0.42 53.91
C SER A 92 13.88 -1.93 54.10
N GLY A 93 14.77 -2.84 53.66
CA GLY A 93 14.67 -4.26 54.05
C GLY A 93 15.36 -5.32 53.17
N SER A 94 16.68 -5.50 53.33
CA SER A 94 17.40 -6.79 53.08
C SER A 94 17.91 -7.32 54.45
N PRO A 95 18.37 -8.58 54.62
CA PRO A 95 19.73 -8.94 54.18
C PRO A 95 20.05 -10.46 53.93
N HIS A 96 21.28 -10.70 53.44
CA HIS A 96 22.10 -11.95 53.50
C HIS A 96 21.64 -13.18 52.68
N SER A 97 22.53 -14.09 52.24
CA SER A 97 24.02 -14.20 52.38
C SER A 97 24.65 -14.59 51.02
N GLN A 98 25.86 -14.15 50.62
CA GLN A 98 27.22 -14.54 51.11
C GLN A 98 27.52 -16.04 50.90
N GLN A 99 28.69 -16.52 50.51
CA GLN A 99 30.09 -16.04 50.38
C GLN A 99 30.69 -16.60 49.05
N ASP A 100 31.87 -16.29 48.48
CA ASP A 100 32.94 -15.26 48.56
C ASP A 100 33.93 -15.59 47.39
N SER A 101 34.92 -14.80 46.91
CA SER A 101 35.44 -13.44 47.17
C SER A 101 36.12 -12.93 45.84
N GLN A 102 37.27 -12.25 45.66
CA GLN A 102 38.42 -11.82 46.49
C GLN A 102 39.20 -10.61 45.87
N SER A 103 40.43 -10.42 46.36
CA SER A 103 41.46 -9.36 46.25
C SER A 103 42.27 -9.31 44.93
N ASP A 104 42.98 -8.22 44.54
CA ASP A 104 43.41 -6.97 45.22
C ASP A 104 43.46 -5.79 44.19
N ASN A 105 43.02 -4.55 44.48
CA ASN A 105 43.75 -3.42 45.12
C ASN A 105 44.98 -2.88 44.32
N THR A 106 45.22 -1.57 44.09
CA THR A 106 44.63 -0.28 44.55
C THR A 106 45.02 0.86 43.60
N TYR A 107 44.13 1.86 43.33
CA TYR A 107 44.39 3.34 43.43
C TYR A 107 43.32 4.22 42.76
N GLY A 108 42.92 5.32 43.42
CA GLY A 108 42.49 6.57 42.78
C GLY A 108 41.01 6.75 42.39
N SER A 109 40.38 7.78 42.98
CA SER A 109 39.12 8.42 42.54
C SER A 109 39.28 9.95 42.75
N PRO A 110 38.72 10.84 41.91
CA PRO A 110 37.28 11.06 41.90
C PRO A 110 36.62 11.23 40.50
N ILE A 111 35.30 11.36 40.53
CA ILE A 111 34.40 11.53 39.38
C ILE A 111 34.67 12.86 38.65
N SER A 112 34.59 12.84 37.31
CA SER A 112 34.15 14.01 36.53
C SER A 112 33.34 13.57 35.30
N VAL A 113 32.42 14.42 34.87
CA VAL A 113 31.57 14.21 33.69
C VAL A 113 32.23 14.89 32.48
N SER A 114 32.38 14.16 31.38
CA SER A 114 32.64 14.76 30.07
C SER A 114 31.93 13.95 28.99
N CYS A 115 31.06 14.61 28.22
CA CYS A 115 30.44 14.04 27.04
C CYS A 115 31.53 13.64 26.03
N ILE A 116 31.44 12.44 25.45
CA ILE A 116 32.05 12.21 24.14
C ILE A 116 31.17 12.95 23.13
N THR A 117 31.62 14.12 22.70
CA THR A 117 31.11 14.74 21.48
C THR A 117 31.52 13.85 20.32
N GLU A 118 30.56 13.20 19.66
CA GLU A 118 30.81 12.56 18.37
C GLU A 118 31.25 13.65 17.39
N ASP A 119 32.53 13.62 17.00
CA ASP A 119 33.05 14.55 16.02
C ASP A 119 32.43 14.21 14.65
N PRO A 120 31.66 15.13 14.02
CA PRO A 120 31.09 14.88 12.70
C PRO A 120 32.17 14.63 11.62
N HIS A 121 33.44 14.98 11.88
CA HIS A 121 34.55 14.60 11.02
C HIS A 121 34.92 13.11 11.12
N ASP A 122 34.78 12.43 12.27
CA ASP A 122 35.07 11.00 12.39
C ASP A 122 34.08 10.15 11.58
N LEU A 123 32.78 10.46 11.68
CA LEU A 123 31.76 9.83 10.84
C LEU A 123 31.95 10.14 9.35
N LYS A 124 32.29 11.40 9.01
CA LYS A 124 32.56 11.80 7.61
C LYS A 124 33.82 11.16 7.04
N ASN A 125 34.83 10.90 7.87
CA ASN A 125 36.05 10.19 7.47
C ASN A 125 35.77 8.70 7.29
N LYS A 126 35.02 8.05 8.18
CA LYS A 126 34.63 6.64 8.05
C LYS A 126 33.69 6.38 6.86
N LEU A 127 32.77 7.31 6.58
CA LEU A 127 31.98 7.28 5.34
C LEU A 127 32.89 7.40 4.11
N ARG A 128 33.88 8.30 4.13
CA ARG A 128 34.87 8.43 3.05
C ARG A 128 35.78 7.19 2.92
N GLU A 129 36.15 6.52 4.00
CA GLU A 129 36.90 5.26 3.96
C GLU A 129 36.08 4.13 3.33
N ILE A 130 34.78 4.03 3.65
CA ILE A 130 33.85 3.07 3.02
C ILE A 130 33.64 3.42 1.54
N GLU A 131 33.43 4.69 1.20
CA GLU A 131 33.34 5.21 -0.17
C GLU A 131 34.60 4.88 -0.99
N THR A 132 35.79 5.13 -0.43
CA THR A 132 37.08 4.79 -1.06
C THR A 132 37.28 3.28 -1.19
N ALA A 133 36.80 2.49 -0.23
CA ALA A 133 36.86 1.03 -0.28
C ALA A 133 35.84 0.40 -1.26
N MET A 134 34.75 1.11 -1.58
CA MET A 134 33.71 0.66 -2.52
C MET A 134 33.94 1.12 -3.96
N LEU A 135 34.53 2.31 -4.17
CA LEU A 135 34.76 2.89 -5.50
C LEU A 135 36.22 2.80 -5.96
N GLY A 136 37.16 2.69 -5.02
CA GLY A 136 38.60 2.81 -5.30
C GLY A 136 39.03 4.25 -5.64
N PRO A 137 40.34 4.53 -5.66
CA PRO A 137 40.87 5.77 -6.20
C PRO A 137 40.87 5.72 -7.74
N ASP A 138 39.79 6.21 -8.35
CA ASP A 138 39.70 6.87 -9.69
C ASP A 138 38.30 6.65 -10.32
N SER A 139 37.32 7.50 -10.02
CA SER A 139 35.97 7.45 -10.65
C SER A 139 36.02 7.47 -12.18
N ASP A 140 36.96 8.24 -12.73
CA ASP A 140 37.03 8.57 -14.14
C ASP A 140 37.71 7.47 -14.96
N ASN A 141 38.47 6.57 -14.30
CA ASN A 141 39.07 5.40 -14.94
C ASN A 141 38.10 4.21 -15.03
N ILE A 142 37.01 4.18 -14.25
CA ILE A 142 36.05 3.07 -14.29
C ILE A 142 35.42 2.94 -15.69
N VAL A 143 34.97 4.05 -16.31
CA VAL A 143 34.35 4.03 -17.64
C VAL A 143 35.34 3.52 -18.70
N ASN A 144 36.56 4.07 -18.76
CA ASN A 144 37.59 3.64 -19.70
C ASN A 144 38.04 2.19 -19.48
N SER A 145 38.09 1.73 -18.22
CA SER A 145 38.40 0.34 -17.86
C SER A 145 37.28 -0.61 -18.31
N PHE A 146 36.01 -0.22 -18.11
CA PHE A 146 34.87 -0.97 -18.63
C PHE A 146 34.85 -0.97 -20.16
N GLU A 147 35.08 0.14 -20.86
CA GLU A 147 35.17 0.15 -22.34
C GLU A 147 36.30 -0.74 -22.86
N THR A 148 37.47 -0.73 -22.21
CA THR A 148 38.61 -1.56 -22.58
C THR A 148 38.33 -3.05 -22.32
N SER A 149 37.72 -3.37 -21.18
CA SER A 149 37.28 -4.73 -20.84
C SER A 149 36.18 -5.22 -21.81
N PHE A 150 35.22 -4.36 -22.13
CA PHE A 150 34.12 -4.59 -23.07
C PHE A 150 34.65 -4.85 -24.49
N ALA A 151 35.61 -4.08 -24.99
CA ALA A 151 36.30 -4.35 -26.25
C ALA A 151 37.00 -5.72 -26.26
N SER A 152 37.56 -6.15 -25.13
CA SER A 152 38.15 -7.49 -24.99
C SER A 152 37.10 -8.61 -24.94
N HIS A 153 35.96 -8.39 -24.26
CA HIS A 153 34.88 -9.39 -24.15
C HIS A 153 34.03 -9.50 -25.43
N LEU A 154 33.86 -8.41 -26.17
CA LEU A 154 33.31 -8.37 -27.53
C LEU A 154 34.08 -9.29 -28.48
N SER A 155 35.40 -9.40 -28.27
CA SER A 155 36.30 -10.22 -29.09
C SER A 155 36.19 -11.73 -28.80
N LEU A 156 35.46 -12.14 -27.74
CA LEU A 156 35.36 -13.54 -27.30
C LEU A 156 34.00 -14.19 -27.64
N GLU A 157 32.88 -13.48 -27.52
CA GLU A 157 31.53 -14.01 -27.83
C GLU A 157 30.68 -13.07 -28.72
N PRO A 158 31.11 -12.74 -29.95
CA PRO A 158 30.49 -11.70 -30.78
C PRO A 158 29.01 -11.93 -31.13
N GLU A 159 28.52 -13.17 -31.11
CA GLU A 159 27.11 -13.48 -31.42
C GLU A 159 26.13 -13.13 -30.27
N LYS A 160 26.56 -13.21 -29.00
CA LYS A 160 25.76 -12.69 -27.87
C LYS A 160 25.59 -11.18 -28.00
N TRP A 161 26.69 -10.49 -28.25
CA TRP A 161 26.74 -9.03 -28.27
C TRP A 161 25.94 -8.40 -29.41
N LYS A 162 25.69 -9.10 -30.53
CA LYS A 162 24.75 -8.62 -31.56
C LYS A 162 23.37 -8.34 -30.96
N GLN A 163 22.80 -9.27 -30.19
CA GLN A 163 21.47 -9.08 -29.59
C GLN A 163 21.43 -7.92 -28.59
N VAL A 164 22.55 -7.62 -27.95
CA VAL A 164 22.70 -6.47 -27.03
C VAL A 164 22.87 -5.15 -27.79
N LEU A 165 23.60 -5.16 -28.91
CA LEU A 165 23.81 -4.00 -29.80
C LEU A 165 22.63 -3.72 -30.73
N GLU A 166 21.73 -4.70 -30.93
CA GLU A 166 20.44 -4.58 -31.63
C GLU A 166 19.36 -3.90 -30.77
N ILE A 167 19.59 -3.70 -29.46
CA ILE A 167 18.70 -2.93 -28.59
C ILE A 167 18.68 -1.47 -29.07
N PRO A 168 17.50 -0.87 -29.34
CA PRO A 168 17.41 0.54 -29.71
C PRO A 168 17.99 1.44 -28.61
N LYS A 169 19.07 2.18 -28.90
CA LYS A 169 19.65 3.13 -27.95
C LYS A 169 18.60 4.13 -27.49
N GLY A 170 18.33 4.16 -26.19
CA GLY A 170 17.31 5.01 -25.57
C GLY A 170 16.01 4.28 -25.17
N ASP A 171 15.76 3.04 -25.63
CA ASP A 171 14.57 2.28 -25.21
C ASP A 171 14.76 1.64 -23.83
N LEU A 172 14.37 2.38 -22.80
CA LEU A 172 14.43 1.95 -21.40
C LEU A 172 13.73 0.60 -21.17
N LYS A 173 12.62 0.31 -21.86
CA LYS A 173 11.89 -0.95 -21.67
C LYS A 173 12.72 -2.13 -22.17
N GLN A 174 13.39 -2.00 -23.31
CA GLN A 174 14.25 -3.07 -23.86
C GLN A 174 15.55 -3.23 -23.06
N VAL A 175 16.18 -2.14 -22.60
CA VAL A 175 17.39 -2.23 -21.75
C VAL A 175 17.07 -2.90 -20.40
N LEU A 176 15.92 -2.61 -19.78
CA LEU A 176 15.44 -3.30 -18.58
C LEU A 176 15.24 -4.81 -18.83
N ILE A 177 14.58 -5.17 -19.94
CA ILE A 177 14.35 -6.57 -20.34
C ILE A 177 15.67 -7.31 -20.59
N ALA A 178 16.63 -6.67 -21.26
CA ALA A 178 17.95 -7.25 -21.50
C ALA A 178 18.73 -7.46 -20.19
N CYS A 179 18.67 -6.50 -19.25
CA CYS A 179 19.35 -6.61 -17.96
C CYS A 179 18.78 -7.78 -17.13
N ALA A 180 17.46 -7.92 -17.10
CA ALA A 180 16.79 -9.04 -16.44
C ALA A 180 17.06 -10.40 -17.12
N ARG A 181 17.30 -10.44 -18.43
CA ARG A 181 17.73 -11.63 -19.15
C ARG A 181 19.16 -12.03 -18.77
N ALA A 182 20.12 -11.11 -18.88
CA ALA A 182 21.51 -11.36 -18.52
C ALA A 182 21.67 -11.81 -17.05
N MET A 183 20.85 -11.24 -16.16
CA MET A 183 20.74 -11.64 -14.74
C MET A 183 20.20 -13.07 -14.55
N ALA A 184 19.37 -13.57 -15.46
CA ALA A 184 18.85 -14.95 -15.44
C ALA A 184 19.80 -15.96 -16.11
N GLU A 185 20.68 -15.47 -16.99
CA GLU A 185 21.74 -16.23 -17.67
C GLU A 185 23.08 -16.18 -16.91
N GLU A 186 23.11 -15.52 -15.74
CA GLU A 186 24.27 -15.28 -14.87
C GLU A 186 25.46 -14.57 -15.56
N ASP A 187 25.21 -13.87 -16.68
CA ASP A 187 26.21 -13.07 -17.40
C ASP A 187 26.43 -11.72 -16.68
N PHE A 188 27.12 -11.78 -15.55
CA PHE A 188 27.32 -10.62 -14.68
C PHE A 188 28.09 -9.47 -15.35
N PHE A 189 28.90 -9.73 -16.38
CA PHE A 189 29.58 -8.67 -17.13
C PHE A 189 28.58 -7.86 -17.97
N VAL A 190 27.67 -8.53 -18.69
CA VAL A 190 26.55 -7.88 -19.39
C VAL A 190 25.64 -7.14 -18.39
N VAL A 191 25.39 -7.70 -17.21
CA VAL A 191 24.57 -7.07 -16.16
C VAL A 191 25.15 -5.74 -15.67
N GLU A 192 26.43 -5.68 -15.26
CA GLU A 192 27.01 -4.42 -14.77
C GLU A 192 27.00 -3.32 -15.85
N TRP A 193 27.26 -3.69 -17.11
CA TRP A 193 27.21 -2.77 -18.24
C TRP A 193 25.78 -2.25 -18.48
N LEU A 194 24.78 -3.13 -18.57
CA LEU A 194 23.38 -2.72 -18.73
C LEU A 194 22.86 -1.90 -17.53
N MET A 195 23.31 -2.20 -16.31
CA MET A 195 23.03 -1.36 -15.14
C MET A 195 23.66 0.04 -15.25
N SER A 196 24.85 0.17 -15.84
CA SER A 196 25.48 1.46 -16.08
C SER A 196 24.72 2.31 -17.11
N GLU A 197 24.22 1.69 -18.18
CA GLU A 197 23.35 2.35 -19.18
C GLU A 197 21.97 2.72 -18.60
N LEU A 198 21.40 1.91 -17.69
CA LEU A 198 20.09 2.18 -17.09
C LEU A 198 20.08 3.38 -16.13
N ARG A 199 21.17 3.61 -15.37
CA ARG A 199 21.27 4.70 -14.38
C ARG A 199 20.89 6.09 -14.93
N PRO A 200 21.41 6.57 -16.07
CA PRO A 200 21.01 7.86 -16.65
C PRO A 200 19.63 7.87 -17.33
N MET A 201 18.98 6.72 -17.53
CA MET A 201 17.68 6.63 -18.24
C MET A 201 16.46 6.73 -17.30
N VAL A 202 16.64 6.39 -16.03
CA VAL A 202 15.55 6.30 -15.03
C VAL A 202 15.38 7.60 -14.23
N SER A 203 14.18 7.88 -13.75
CA SER A 203 13.87 9.09 -12.96
C SER A 203 12.55 8.95 -12.21
N VAL A 204 12.55 9.24 -10.90
CA VAL A 204 11.35 9.23 -10.05
C VAL A 204 10.36 10.38 -10.33
N SER A 205 10.73 11.33 -11.19
CA SER A 205 9.87 12.43 -11.65
C SER A 205 9.69 12.45 -13.18
N GLY A 206 10.08 11.37 -13.86
CA GLY A 206 9.96 11.26 -15.33
C GLY A 206 8.64 10.65 -15.81
N GLU A 207 8.65 10.17 -17.05
CA GLU A 207 7.57 9.35 -17.63
C GLU A 207 7.30 8.09 -16.78
N PRO A 208 6.10 7.48 -16.84
CA PRO A 208 5.74 6.26 -16.09
C PRO A 208 6.80 5.15 -16.15
N ILE A 209 7.37 4.89 -17.34
CA ILE A 209 8.41 3.88 -17.55
C ILE A 209 9.76 4.26 -16.90
N GLN A 210 10.07 5.54 -16.76
CA GLN A 210 11.28 6.02 -16.06
C GLN A 210 11.13 5.91 -14.54
N ARG A 211 9.92 6.16 -14.03
CA ARG A 211 9.58 6.03 -12.61
C ARG A 211 9.57 4.56 -12.18
N LEU A 212 8.91 3.70 -12.96
CA LEU A 212 8.94 2.25 -12.77
C LEU A 212 10.36 1.68 -12.95
N GLY A 213 11.08 2.15 -13.97
CA GLY A 213 12.44 1.71 -14.28
C GLY A 213 13.42 1.96 -13.14
N ALA A 214 13.26 3.06 -12.38
CA ALA A 214 14.07 3.32 -11.18
C ALA A 214 13.90 2.21 -10.14
N TYR A 215 12.67 1.85 -9.80
CA TYR A 215 12.39 0.82 -8.79
C TYR A 215 12.73 -0.61 -9.28
N LEU A 216 12.61 -0.88 -10.58
CA LEU A 216 13.09 -2.14 -11.18
C LEU A 216 14.62 -2.23 -11.17
N LEU A 217 15.33 -1.12 -11.42
CA LEU A 217 16.79 -1.07 -11.34
C LEU A 217 17.29 -1.31 -9.92
N GLU A 218 16.69 -0.67 -8.91
CA GLU A 218 16.98 -0.95 -7.49
C GLU A 218 16.73 -2.44 -7.14
N GLY A 219 15.62 -3.02 -7.63
CA GLY A 219 15.36 -4.46 -7.49
C GLY A 219 16.43 -5.35 -8.14
N LEU A 220 16.91 -4.98 -9.33
CA LEU A 220 17.98 -5.70 -10.04
C LEU A 220 19.33 -5.56 -9.30
N VAL A 221 19.68 -4.37 -8.81
CA VAL A 221 20.91 -4.12 -8.02
C VAL A 221 20.89 -4.91 -6.70
N ALA A 222 19.75 -4.90 -6.00
CA ALA A 222 19.56 -5.68 -4.78
C ALA A 222 19.62 -7.20 -5.03
N ARG A 223 19.12 -7.68 -6.18
CA ARG A 223 19.30 -9.07 -6.62
C ARG A 223 20.77 -9.40 -6.88
N ARG A 224 21.45 -8.54 -7.64
CA ARG A 224 22.85 -8.71 -8.08
C ARG A 224 23.83 -8.89 -6.93
N ALA A 225 23.69 -8.06 -5.90
CA ALA A 225 24.52 -8.12 -4.70
C ALA A 225 24.12 -9.24 -3.72
N SER A 226 23.20 -10.14 -4.09
CA SER A 226 22.55 -11.14 -3.21
C SER A 226 21.97 -10.52 -1.92
N SER A 227 21.64 -9.23 -1.98
CA SER A 227 21.33 -8.40 -0.83
C SER A 227 19.85 -8.05 -0.74
N GLY A 228 18.99 -8.60 -1.61
CA GLY A 228 17.54 -8.40 -1.59
C GLY A 228 16.93 -8.54 -0.19
N SER A 229 17.36 -9.55 0.57
CA SER A 229 17.08 -9.72 1.99
C SER A 229 17.43 -8.49 2.84
N SER A 230 18.69 -8.06 2.77
CA SER A 230 19.27 -6.96 3.56
C SER A 230 18.75 -5.59 3.13
N ILE A 231 18.46 -5.38 1.84
CA ILE A 231 17.91 -4.14 1.30
C ILE A 231 16.41 -4.05 1.58
N TYR A 232 15.64 -5.13 1.41
CA TYR A 232 14.24 -5.17 1.85
C TYR A 232 14.10 -4.90 3.37
N LYS A 233 15.06 -5.39 4.18
CA LYS A 233 15.16 -5.06 5.62
C LYS A 233 15.64 -3.62 5.87
N ALA A 234 16.63 -3.12 5.12
CA ALA A 234 17.13 -1.74 5.27
C ALA A 234 16.14 -0.67 4.78
N LEU A 235 15.25 -1.01 3.83
CA LEU A 235 14.10 -0.18 3.47
C LEU A 235 13.12 -0.04 4.64
N LYS A 236 12.94 -1.08 5.48
CA LYS A 236 12.21 -0.96 6.76
C LYS A 236 12.96 -0.10 7.79
N CYS A 237 14.29 -0.01 7.72
CA CYS A 237 15.08 0.92 8.55
C CYS A 237 15.02 2.38 8.07
N LYS A 238 14.45 2.64 6.89
CA LYS A 238 14.14 3.98 6.35
C LYS A 238 12.63 4.15 6.08
N GLU A 239 11.78 3.35 6.75
CA GLU A 239 10.33 3.42 6.58
C GLU A 239 9.81 4.77 7.14
N PRO A 240 8.93 5.49 6.42
CA PRO A 240 8.42 6.78 6.87
C PRO A 240 7.52 6.60 8.09
N THR A 241 7.23 7.67 8.83
CA THR A 241 6.46 7.52 10.08
C THR A 241 5.07 6.91 9.80
N SER A 242 4.48 6.26 10.80
CA SER A 242 3.17 5.61 10.63
C SER A 242 2.04 6.57 10.24
N SER A 243 2.15 7.86 10.57
CA SER A 243 1.25 8.91 10.06
C SER A 243 1.51 9.26 8.59
N ASP A 244 2.78 9.30 8.15
CA ASP A 244 3.15 9.61 6.77
C ASP A 244 2.75 8.45 5.84
N LEU A 245 3.07 7.21 6.24
CA LEU A 245 2.67 6.00 5.51
C LEU A 245 1.14 5.89 5.37
N LEU A 246 0.41 6.20 6.45
CA LEU A 246 -1.06 6.29 6.41
C LEU A 246 -1.55 7.38 5.46
N SER A 247 -0.90 8.55 5.43
CA SER A 247 -1.20 9.63 4.48
C SER A 247 -1.01 9.17 3.03
N TYR A 248 0.12 8.51 2.72
CA TYR A 248 0.40 8.00 1.39
C TYR A 248 -0.60 6.90 0.97
N MET A 249 -0.93 5.96 1.86
CA MET A 249 -1.97 4.96 1.60
C MET A 249 -3.34 5.60 1.37
N HIS A 250 -3.67 6.69 2.06
CA HIS A 250 -4.92 7.43 1.84
C HIS A 250 -4.94 8.18 0.49
N ILE A 251 -3.83 8.82 0.09
CA ILE A 251 -3.68 9.47 -1.22
C ILE A 251 -3.88 8.44 -2.35
N LEU A 252 -3.27 7.26 -2.24
CA LEU A 252 -3.45 6.17 -3.21
C LEU A 252 -4.89 5.64 -3.23
N TYR A 253 -5.54 5.51 -2.07
CA TYR A 253 -6.95 5.11 -1.94
C TYR A 253 -7.93 6.11 -2.59
N GLU A 254 -7.63 7.41 -2.53
CA GLU A 254 -8.47 8.41 -3.20
C GLU A 254 -8.20 8.45 -4.71
N ALA A 255 -6.92 8.54 -5.11
CA ALA A 255 -6.48 8.71 -6.49
C ALA A 255 -6.75 7.49 -7.39
N CYS A 256 -6.66 6.27 -6.87
CA CYS A 256 -6.82 5.05 -7.66
C CYS A 256 -8.02 4.21 -7.18
N PRO A 257 -8.81 3.62 -8.08
CA PRO A 257 -10.01 2.88 -7.71
C PRO A 257 -9.75 1.53 -7.06
N TYR A 258 -8.49 1.05 -6.96
CA TYR A 258 -8.15 -0.34 -6.58
C TYR A 258 -8.82 -0.81 -5.28
N PHE A 259 -8.67 -0.04 -4.20
CA PHE A 259 -9.22 -0.37 -2.89
C PHE A 259 -10.74 -0.11 -2.82
N LYS A 260 -11.22 0.95 -3.48
CA LYS A 260 -12.67 1.25 -3.55
C LYS A 260 -13.43 0.16 -4.31
N PHE A 261 -12.87 -0.33 -5.42
CA PHE A 261 -13.32 -1.52 -6.14
C PHE A 261 -13.38 -2.71 -5.20
N ALA A 262 -12.26 -3.07 -4.57
CA ALA A 262 -12.15 -4.24 -3.68
C ALA A 262 -13.19 -4.21 -2.55
N TYR A 263 -13.28 -3.08 -1.84
CA TYR A 263 -14.17 -2.92 -0.69
C TYR A 263 -15.64 -2.91 -1.11
N MET A 264 -15.99 -2.22 -2.20
CA MET A 264 -17.39 -2.11 -2.63
C MET A 264 -17.91 -3.40 -3.27
N SER A 265 -17.08 -4.16 -4.01
CA SER A 265 -17.50 -5.45 -4.58
C SER A 265 -17.65 -6.52 -3.50
N ALA A 266 -16.70 -6.59 -2.56
CA ALA A 266 -16.79 -7.49 -1.40
C ALA A 266 -17.99 -7.14 -0.50
N ASN A 267 -18.16 -5.85 -0.15
CA ASN A 267 -19.30 -5.41 0.66
C ASN A 267 -20.65 -5.69 -0.02
N GLY A 268 -20.72 -5.59 -1.35
CA GLY A 268 -21.90 -5.97 -2.13
C GLY A 268 -22.27 -7.45 -1.94
N ALA A 269 -21.31 -8.35 -2.18
CA ALA A 269 -21.51 -9.80 -1.98
C ALA A 269 -21.89 -10.16 -0.53
N ILE A 270 -21.28 -9.49 0.45
CA ILE A 270 -21.53 -9.67 1.88
C ILE A 270 -22.95 -9.18 2.26
N ALA A 271 -23.35 -7.98 1.82
CA ALA A 271 -24.67 -7.43 2.09
C ALA A 271 -25.79 -8.30 1.50
N GLU A 272 -25.58 -8.91 0.33
CA GLU A 272 -26.53 -9.83 -0.28
C GLU A 272 -26.61 -11.19 0.44
N ALA A 273 -25.46 -11.78 0.79
CA ALA A 273 -25.42 -13.08 1.47
C ALA A 273 -25.93 -13.04 2.92
N LEU A 274 -25.90 -11.87 3.56
CA LEU A 274 -26.39 -11.62 4.92
C LEU A 274 -27.76 -10.92 4.96
N LYS A 275 -28.46 -10.83 3.82
CA LYS A 275 -29.76 -10.17 3.69
C LYS A 275 -30.83 -10.88 4.53
N GLY A 276 -31.32 -10.20 5.56
CA GLY A 276 -32.37 -10.70 6.47
C GLY A 276 -31.85 -11.35 7.75
N GLU A 277 -30.53 -11.47 7.94
CA GLU A 277 -29.94 -12.07 9.14
C GLU A 277 -30.02 -11.12 10.34
N ASN A 278 -30.24 -11.64 11.55
CA ASN A 278 -30.34 -10.81 12.77
C ASN A 278 -29.04 -10.74 13.58
N MET A 279 -28.12 -11.67 13.36
CA MET A 279 -26.79 -11.71 13.97
C MET A 279 -25.77 -11.98 12.88
N VAL A 280 -24.95 -10.98 12.58
CA VAL A 280 -23.91 -10.99 11.54
C VAL A 280 -22.56 -11.10 12.21
N HIS A 281 -21.70 -11.99 11.72
CA HIS A 281 -20.28 -12.02 12.06
C HIS A 281 -19.49 -11.87 10.77
N ILE A 282 -18.59 -10.88 10.74
CA ILE A 282 -17.63 -10.66 9.67
C ILE A 282 -16.25 -10.99 10.22
N ILE A 283 -15.53 -11.89 9.55
CA ILE A 283 -14.10 -12.12 9.79
C ILE A 283 -13.35 -11.46 8.63
N ASP A 284 -12.52 -10.48 8.95
CA ASP A 284 -11.67 -9.77 8.01
C ASP A 284 -10.21 -10.16 8.21
N PHE A 285 -9.54 -10.51 7.12
CA PHE A 285 -8.17 -11.01 7.11
C PHE A 285 -7.12 -10.01 6.60
N GLN A 286 -7.42 -8.70 6.57
CA GLN A 286 -6.45 -7.60 6.47
C GLN A 286 -7.11 -6.27 6.89
N LEU A 287 -7.49 -6.13 8.17
CA LEU A 287 -8.42 -5.08 8.61
C LEU A 287 -7.87 -3.66 8.40
N ALA A 288 -6.54 -3.47 8.46
CA ALA A 288 -5.85 -2.20 8.24
C ALA A 288 -6.46 -1.02 9.03
N GLN A 289 -7.14 -0.08 8.39
CA GLN A 289 -7.80 1.06 9.08
C GLN A 289 -9.31 0.86 9.32
N GLY A 290 -9.88 -0.28 8.91
CA GLY A 290 -11.30 -0.59 9.01
C GLY A 290 -12.20 0.17 8.02
N THR A 291 -11.61 0.88 7.05
CA THR A 291 -12.32 1.79 6.13
C THR A 291 -13.37 1.08 5.26
N GLN A 292 -13.12 -0.17 4.83
CA GLN A 292 -14.10 -1.01 4.15
C GLN A 292 -15.43 -1.07 4.93
N TRP A 293 -15.36 -1.27 6.23
CA TRP A 293 -16.52 -1.55 7.08
C TRP A 293 -17.34 -0.32 7.46
N VAL A 294 -16.81 0.90 7.25
CA VAL A 294 -17.54 2.16 7.45
C VAL A 294 -18.82 2.18 6.62
N SER A 295 -18.67 1.92 5.32
CA SER A 295 -19.79 1.91 4.37
C SER A 295 -20.82 0.79 4.66
N LEU A 296 -20.35 -0.40 5.07
CA LEU A 296 -21.25 -1.52 5.36
C LEU A 296 -22.02 -1.33 6.68
N ILE A 297 -21.41 -0.76 7.72
CA ILE A 297 -22.11 -0.44 8.98
C ILE A 297 -23.24 0.56 8.72
N GLN A 298 -22.99 1.59 7.90
CA GLN A 298 -24.00 2.56 7.48
C GLN A 298 -25.12 1.91 6.63
N ALA A 299 -24.77 1.04 5.68
CA ALA A 299 -25.76 0.33 4.87
C ALA A 299 -26.61 -0.67 5.69
N LEU A 300 -26.03 -1.31 6.72
CA LEU A 300 -26.75 -2.18 7.65
C LEU A 300 -27.64 -1.39 8.61
N ALA A 301 -27.26 -0.16 9.00
CA ALA A 301 -28.10 0.75 9.77
C ALA A 301 -29.35 1.19 8.99
N ALA A 302 -29.20 1.49 7.70
CA ALA A 302 -30.30 1.90 6.81
C ALA A 302 -31.23 0.74 6.38
N ARG A 303 -31.03 -0.48 6.90
CA ARG A 303 -31.75 -1.68 6.46
C ARG A 303 -33.23 -1.65 6.89
N PRO A 304 -34.18 -1.98 5.99
CA PRO A 304 -35.59 -2.17 6.36
C PRO A 304 -35.75 -3.22 7.47
N GLY A 305 -36.50 -2.89 8.52
CA GLY A 305 -36.62 -3.70 9.74
C GLY A 305 -35.54 -3.43 10.80
N GLY A 306 -34.57 -2.56 10.52
CA GLY A 306 -33.52 -2.14 11.44
C GLY A 306 -32.22 -2.96 11.32
N PRO A 307 -31.14 -2.49 11.97
CA PRO A 307 -29.83 -3.12 11.90
C PRO A 307 -29.80 -4.51 12.56
N PRO A 308 -28.96 -5.43 12.04
CA PRO A 308 -28.61 -6.64 12.77
C PRO A 308 -27.65 -6.33 13.93
N ARG A 309 -27.45 -7.29 14.83
CA ARG A 309 -26.25 -7.30 15.67
C ARG A 309 -25.05 -7.60 14.79
N VAL A 310 -24.01 -6.78 14.83
CA VAL A 310 -22.80 -6.92 14.00
C VAL A 310 -21.58 -7.22 14.87
N LYS A 311 -20.94 -8.36 14.62
CA LYS A 311 -19.61 -8.67 15.13
C LYS A 311 -18.59 -8.52 14.00
N ILE A 312 -17.49 -7.81 14.25
CA ILE A 312 -16.30 -7.83 13.38
C ILE A 312 -15.15 -8.49 14.13
N THR A 313 -14.45 -9.40 13.46
CA THR A 313 -13.16 -9.97 13.90
C THR A 313 -12.11 -9.58 12.89
N GLY A 314 -11.16 -8.75 13.29
CA GLY A 314 -10.03 -8.37 12.44
C GLY A 314 -8.80 -9.21 12.77
N ILE A 315 -8.24 -9.84 11.75
CA ILE A 315 -6.88 -10.40 11.76
C ILE A 315 -5.98 -9.37 11.07
N ASP A 316 -4.81 -9.13 11.65
CA ASP A 316 -3.71 -8.35 11.05
C ASP A 316 -2.40 -8.72 11.73
N ASP A 317 -1.30 -8.66 10.98
CA ASP A 317 0.04 -8.93 11.48
C ASP A 317 0.74 -7.69 12.12
N SER A 318 1.99 -7.88 12.55
CA SER A 318 2.80 -6.81 13.16
C SER A 318 3.26 -5.73 12.16
N VAL A 319 3.45 -6.06 10.88
CA VAL A 319 3.74 -5.06 9.83
C VAL A 319 2.54 -4.14 9.63
N SER A 320 1.34 -4.73 9.59
CA SER A 320 0.07 -4.02 9.48
C SER A 320 -0.21 -3.16 10.73
N ALA A 321 0.25 -3.55 11.92
CA ALA A 321 0.18 -2.71 13.12
C ALA A 321 1.07 -1.45 13.04
N TYR A 322 2.26 -1.53 12.41
CA TYR A 322 3.12 -0.36 12.18
C TYR A 322 2.46 0.65 11.23
N ALA A 323 2.05 0.20 10.02
CA ALA A 323 1.42 1.06 9.02
C ALA A 323 0.08 1.67 9.47
N ARG A 324 -0.57 1.07 10.48
CA ARG A 324 -1.78 1.59 11.10
C ARG A 324 -1.54 2.73 12.10
N GLY A 325 -0.33 2.83 12.64
CA GLY A 325 -0.01 3.66 13.81
C GLY A 325 -0.51 3.08 15.14
N GLY A 326 -0.74 1.77 15.23
CA GLY A 326 -1.21 1.13 16.46
C GLY A 326 -1.84 -0.25 16.27
N GLY A 327 -2.24 -0.87 17.38
CA GLY A 327 -2.92 -2.17 17.39
C GLY A 327 -4.40 -2.12 16.98
N LEU A 328 -4.94 -3.27 16.58
CA LEU A 328 -6.33 -3.48 16.14
C LEU A 328 -7.40 -2.83 17.05
N ASN A 329 -7.18 -2.80 18.37
CA ASN A 329 -8.11 -2.19 19.34
C ASN A 329 -8.42 -0.71 19.02
N LEU A 330 -7.48 0.04 18.43
CA LEU A 330 -7.72 1.42 18.00
C LEU A 330 -8.77 1.51 16.88
N VAL A 331 -8.76 0.55 15.95
CA VAL A 331 -9.77 0.45 14.88
C VAL A 331 -11.09 -0.05 15.46
N GLY A 332 -11.05 -1.03 16.36
CA GLY A 332 -12.23 -1.45 17.14
C GLY A 332 -12.95 -0.28 17.79
N HIS A 333 -12.23 0.58 18.53
CA HIS A 333 -12.80 1.77 19.15
C HIS A 333 -13.28 2.85 18.16
N ARG A 334 -12.87 2.85 16.89
CA ARG A 334 -13.44 3.72 15.84
C ARG A 334 -14.72 3.11 15.27
N LEU A 335 -14.70 1.81 14.98
CA LEU A 335 -15.86 1.08 14.44
C LEU A 335 -17.00 1.01 15.46
N SER A 336 -16.72 0.83 16.75
CA SER A 336 -17.74 0.91 17.82
C SER A 336 -18.42 2.28 17.85
N ARG A 337 -17.65 3.37 17.85
CA ARG A 337 -18.23 4.75 17.85
C ARG A 337 -19.04 5.06 16.58
N LEU A 338 -18.63 4.51 15.43
CA LEU A 338 -19.43 4.61 14.22
C LEU A 338 -20.73 3.81 14.33
N ALA A 339 -20.66 2.57 14.83
CA ALA A 339 -21.84 1.73 15.03
C ALA A 339 -22.81 2.32 16.05
N GLU A 340 -22.31 2.86 17.17
CA GLU A 340 -23.07 3.61 18.18
C GLU A 340 -23.81 4.81 17.57
N SER A 341 -23.12 5.66 16.80
CA SER A 341 -23.77 6.81 16.13
C SER A 341 -24.78 6.39 15.04
N CYS A 342 -24.63 5.19 14.49
CA CYS A 342 -25.56 4.57 13.56
C CYS A 342 -26.63 3.69 14.24
N ASN A 343 -26.68 3.62 15.58
CA ASN A 343 -27.57 2.75 16.37
C ASN A 343 -27.48 1.24 16.04
N VAL A 344 -26.31 0.78 15.57
CA VAL A 344 -26.02 -0.62 15.25
C VAL A 344 -25.43 -1.33 16.49
N PRO A 345 -26.06 -2.39 17.02
CA PRO A 345 -25.50 -3.16 18.14
C PRO A 345 -24.22 -3.89 17.71
N PHE A 346 -23.07 -3.53 18.28
CA PHE A 346 -21.75 -3.90 17.74
C PHE A 346 -20.85 -4.64 18.73
N GLU A 347 -20.01 -5.53 18.20
CA GLU A 347 -18.94 -6.23 18.92
C GLU A 347 -17.67 -6.27 18.07
N PHE A 348 -16.50 -6.08 18.68
CA PHE A 348 -15.21 -6.21 18.02
C PHE A 348 -14.33 -7.27 18.71
N ASN A 349 -13.63 -8.07 17.90
CA ASN A 349 -12.62 -9.02 18.35
C ASN A 349 -11.31 -8.76 17.58
N ALA A 350 -10.19 -8.71 18.30
CA ALA A 350 -8.88 -8.38 17.75
C ALA A 350 -7.96 -9.61 17.78
N ALA A 351 -7.53 -10.08 16.61
CA ALA A 351 -6.57 -11.17 16.45
C ALA A 351 -5.28 -10.63 15.81
N ALA A 352 -4.40 -10.04 16.64
CA ALA A 352 -3.11 -9.50 16.20
C ALA A 352 -2.09 -10.64 15.99
N MET A 353 -2.13 -11.27 14.83
CA MET A 353 -1.35 -12.45 14.44
C MET A 353 -1.29 -12.58 12.92
N SER A 354 -0.34 -13.37 12.40
CA SER A 354 -0.31 -13.74 10.98
C SER A 354 -1.48 -14.66 10.63
N GLY A 355 -2.00 -14.58 9.40
CA GLY A 355 -2.89 -15.61 8.84
C GLY A 355 -2.27 -17.02 8.85
N CYS A 356 -0.95 -17.13 9.00
CA CYS A 356 -0.23 -18.38 9.22
C CYS A 356 -0.50 -19.04 10.59
N GLU A 357 -0.95 -18.25 11.58
CA GLU A 357 -1.09 -18.62 13.00
C GLU A 357 -2.56 -18.71 13.44
N VAL A 358 -3.50 -18.41 12.54
CA VAL A 358 -4.94 -18.38 12.84
C VAL A 358 -5.50 -19.80 13.00
N GLU A 359 -6.20 -19.98 14.12
CA GLU A 359 -6.91 -21.20 14.52
C GLU A 359 -8.38 -20.86 14.85
N ARG A 360 -9.21 -21.85 15.19
CA ARG A 360 -10.68 -21.69 15.25
C ARG A 360 -11.11 -20.80 16.43
N GLU A 361 -10.41 -20.90 17.54
CA GLU A 361 -10.55 -20.13 18.77
C GLU A 361 -10.32 -18.63 18.54
N HIS A 362 -9.26 -18.27 17.81
CA HIS A 362 -8.88 -16.88 17.52
C HIS A 362 -9.98 -16.11 16.76
N LEU A 363 -10.82 -16.82 16.02
CA LEU A 363 -11.92 -16.27 15.25
C LEU A 363 -13.18 -15.96 16.07
N ALA A 364 -13.31 -16.52 17.28
CA ALA A 364 -14.40 -16.24 18.24
C ALA A 364 -15.84 -16.36 17.69
N VAL A 365 -16.08 -17.25 16.72
CA VAL A 365 -17.39 -17.54 16.10
C VAL A 365 -18.34 -18.21 17.10
N ARG A 366 -19.61 -17.79 17.15
CA ARG A 366 -20.64 -18.39 18.03
C ARG A 366 -21.78 -19.06 17.24
N PRO A 367 -22.44 -20.07 17.83
CA PRO A 367 -23.59 -20.72 17.20
C PRO A 367 -24.72 -19.73 16.87
N GLY A 368 -25.25 -19.81 15.65
CA GLY A 368 -26.36 -18.97 15.18
C GLY A 368 -25.95 -17.62 14.56
N GLU A 369 -24.66 -17.30 14.51
CA GLU A 369 -24.16 -16.12 13.78
C GLU A 369 -24.07 -16.42 12.27
N ALA A 370 -24.58 -15.51 11.44
CA ALA A 370 -24.43 -15.56 10.00
C ALA A 370 -23.05 -15.03 9.61
N LEU A 371 -22.14 -15.96 9.33
CA LEU A 371 -20.74 -15.66 9.07
C LEU A 371 -20.47 -15.24 7.62
N ALA A 372 -19.74 -14.15 7.44
CA ALA A 372 -19.04 -13.79 6.21
C ALA A 372 -17.53 -13.70 6.47
N VAL A 373 -16.70 -14.04 5.47
CA VAL A 373 -15.24 -13.94 5.57
C VAL A 373 -14.67 -13.13 4.39
N ASN A 374 -13.74 -12.23 4.65
CA ASN A 374 -13.17 -11.29 3.69
C ASN A 374 -11.66 -11.44 3.58
N PHE A 375 -11.15 -11.61 2.36
CA PHE A 375 -9.73 -11.63 2.00
C PHE A 375 -9.42 -10.51 0.99
N PRO A 376 -9.13 -9.28 1.44
CA PRO A 376 -8.77 -8.18 0.56
C PRO A 376 -7.24 -8.05 0.47
N PHE A 377 -6.65 -8.49 -0.66
CA PHE A 377 -5.22 -8.39 -0.95
C PHE A 377 -4.30 -8.93 0.16
N MET A 378 -4.44 -10.22 0.52
CA MET A 378 -3.62 -10.84 1.58
C MET A 378 -3.14 -12.26 1.27
N LEU A 379 -3.92 -13.10 0.57
CA LEU A 379 -3.55 -14.51 0.43
C LEU A 379 -2.24 -14.68 -0.36
N HIS A 380 -1.87 -13.72 -1.20
CA HIS A 380 -0.55 -13.66 -1.82
C HIS A 380 0.61 -13.56 -0.81
N HIS A 381 0.48 -12.86 0.32
CA HIS A 381 1.55 -12.78 1.33
C HIS A 381 1.79 -14.10 2.08
N MET A 382 0.79 -14.98 2.15
CA MET A 382 0.95 -16.25 2.87
C MET A 382 1.87 -17.24 2.12
N PRO A 383 2.80 -17.93 2.82
CA PRO A 383 3.63 -18.98 2.27
C PRO A 383 2.83 -20.10 1.60
N ASP A 384 3.20 -20.38 0.36
CA ASP A 384 2.62 -21.43 -0.47
C ASP A 384 3.42 -22.73 -0.41
N GLU A 385 3.02 -23.70 -1.23
CA GLU A 385 3.69 -24.98 -1.42
C GLU A 385 5.17 -24.89 -1.89
N SER A 386 5.63 -23.75 -2.43
CA SER A 386 7.04 -23.54 -2.79
C SER A 386 7.92 -23.08 -1.62
N VAL A 387 7.31 -22.61 -0.53
CA VAL A 387 8.01 -22.09 0.66
C VAL A 387 7.85 -23.01 1.86
N SER A 388 6.68 -23.64 2.04
CA SER A 388 6.37 -24.42 3.24
C SER A 388 5.51 -25.64 2.93
N THR A 389 5.97 -26.81 3.36
CA THR A 389 5.20 -28.07 3.32
C THR A 389 3.91 -28.02 4.15
N ALA A 390 3.76 -27.04 5.06
CA ALA A 390 2.55 -26.82 5.83
C ALA A 390 1.42 -26.14 5.03
N ASN A 391 1.71 -25.59 3.83
CA ASN A 391 0.77 -24.98 2.88
C ASN A 391 -0.31 -24.11 3.57
N HIS A 392 0.11 -22.89 3.95
CA HIS A 392 -0.68 -22.03 4.83
C HIS A 392 -1.95 -21.52 4.15
N ARG A 393 -1.89 -21.26 2.83
CA ARG A 393 -3.04 -20.94 1.97
C ARG A 393 -4.12 -22.02 2.07
N ASP A 394 -3.79 -23.26 1.75
CA ASP A 394 -4.80 -24.32 1.69
C ASP A 394 -5.23 -24.78 3.09
N ARG A 395 -4.41 -24.61 4.14
CA ARG A 395 -4.84 -24.79 5.54
C ARG A 395 -5.92 -23.76 5.92
N LEU A 396 -5.67 -22.47 5.66
CA LEU A 396 -6.60 -21.40 6.05
C LEU A 396 -7.95 -21.52 5.33
N LEU A 397 -7.94 -21.83 4.02
CA LEU A 397 -9.18 -22.06 3.27
C LEU A 397 -10.01 -23.23 3.84
N ARG A 398 -9.36 -24.33 4.25
CA ARG A 398 -10.03 -25.46 4.92
C ARG A 398 -10.55 -25.09 6.32
N LEU A 399 -9.80 -24.30 7.10
CA LEU A 399 -10.28 -23.76 8.38
C LEU A 399 -11.54 -22.93 8.17
N VAL A 400 -11.53 -21.98 7.23
CA VAL A 400 -12.70 -21.13 6.91
C VAL A 400 -13.88 -21.99 6.42
N LYS A 401 -13.66 -22.99 5.57
CA LYS A 401 -14.74 -23.90 5.15
C LYS A 401 -15.36 -24.64 6.34
N SER A 402 -14.57 -25.03 7.34
CA SER A 402 -15.05 -25.68 8.58
C SER A 402 -15.92 -24.79 9.48
N LEU A 403 -16.01 -23.48 9.19
CA LEU A 403 -16.92 -22.54 9.86
C LEU A 403 -18.30 -22.47 9.17
N ASN A 404 -18.44 -23.03 7.97
CA ASN A 404 -19.64 -22.98 7.12
C ASN A 404 -20.19 -21.54 6.92
N PRO A 405 -19.40 -20.61 6.37
CA PRO A 405 -19.82 -19.23 6.12
C PRO A 405 -20.92 -19.12 5.06
N LYS A 406 -21.75 -18.07 5.13
CA LYS A 406 -22.75 -17.72 4.10
C LYS A 406 -22.13 -17.13 2.83
N VAL A 407 -20.94 -16.55 2.97
CA VAL A 407 -20.08 -16.10 1.86
C VAL A 407 -18.63 -16.01 2.30
N VAL A 408 -17.70 -16.31 1.40
CA VAL A 408 -16.30 -15.87 1.48
C VAL A 408 -16.02 -14.97 0.27
N THR A 409 -15.42 -13.81 0.50
CA THR A 409 -15.00 -12.86 -0.54
C THR A 409 -13.49 -12.87 -0.67
N LEU A 410 -13.01 -12.76 -1.90
CA LEU A 410 -11.59 -12.70 -2.24
C LEU A 410 -11.38 -11.55 -3.25
N VAL A 411 -10.42 -10.68 -2.95
CA VAL A 411 -9.88 -9.71 -3.91
C VAL A 411 -8.36 -9.82 -3.93
N GLU A 412 -7.77 -10.02 -5.09
CA GLU A 412 -6.33 -10.24 -5.27
C GLU A 412 -5.83 -9.55 -6.55
N GLN A 413 -4.52 -9.32 -6.67
CA GLN A 413 -3.88 -8.79 -7.87
C GLN A 413 -3.91 -9.85 -8.99
N GLU A 414 -4.38 -9.49 -10.19
CA GLU A 414 -4.43 -10.41 -11.33
C GLU A 414 -3.09 -10.41 -12.07
N SER A 415 -2.09 -11.03 -11.43
CA SER A 415 -0.73 -11.16 -11.96
C SER A 415 -0.08 -12.50 -11.58
N ASN A 416 0.82 -13.01 -12.42
CA ASN A 416 1.56 -14.25 -12.19
C ASN A 416 2.98 -14.04 -11.65
N THR A 417 3.13 -13.25 -10.57
CA THR A 417 4.44 -13.05 -9.94
C THR A 417 4.89 -14.26 -9.10
N ASN A 418 3.99 -15.17 -8.68
CA ASN A 418 4.40 -16.30 -7.86
C ASN A 418 5.12 -17.42 -8.64
N THR A 419 4.46 -17.99 -9.66
CA THR A 419 4.84 -19.30 -10.23
C THR A 419 5.96 -19.26 -11.28
N ALA A 420 6.35 -18.07 -11.71
CA ALA A 420 7.33 -17.86 -12.77
C ALA A 420 8.79 -17.88 -12.25
N PRO A 421 9.73 -18.49 -13.01
CA PRO A 421 11.17 -18.23 -12.86
C PRO A 421 11.50 -16.74 -13.03
N PHE A 422 12.71 -16.34 -12.61
CA PHE A 422 13.06 -14.92 -12.49
C PHE A 422 12.78 -14.05 -13.73
N PHE A 423 13.25 -14.45 -14.93
CA PHE A 423 13.08 -13.61 -16.12
C PHE A 423 11.60 -13.46 -16.56
N PRO A 424 10.79 -14.54 -16.72
CA PRO A 424 9.36 -14.38 -16.97
C PRO A 424 8.61 -13.63 -15.86
N ARG A 425 9.04 -13.78 -14.60
CA ARG A 425 8.51 -13.00 -13.47
C ARG A 425 8.82 -11.51 -13.60
N PHE A 426 10.02 -11.15 -14.03
CA PHE A 426 10.40 -9.76 -14.30
C PHE A 426 9.56 -9.17 -15.44
N LEU A 427 9.33 -9.90 -16.53
CA LEU A 427 8.48 -9.45 -17.64
C LEU A 427 7.04 -9.16 -17.17
N GLU A 428 6.44 -10.08 -16.41
CA GLU A 428 5.10 -9.93 -15.84
C GLU A 428 5.03 -8.78 -14.82
N THR A 429 6.08 -8.56 -14.02
CA THR A 429 6.18 -7.44 -13.07
C THR A 429 6.26 -6.10 -13.82
N LEU A 430 7.11 -6.02 -14.86
CA LEU A 430 7.25 -4.85 -15.72
C LEU A 430 5.92 -4.52 -16.42
N ASP A 431 5.21 -5.51 -16.95
CA ASP A 431 3.92 -5.32 -17.62
C ASP A 431 2.82 -4.84 -16.66
N TYR A 432 2.61 -5.57 -15.55
CA TYR A 432 1.62 -5.23 -14.54
C TYR A 432 1.86 -3.83 -13.93
N TYR A 433 3.09 -3.52 -13.49
CA TYR A 433 3.36 -2.23 -12.88
C TYR A 433 3.47 -1.08 -13.90
N THR A 434 3.64 -1.34 -15.20
CA THR A 434 3.50 -0.27 -16.22
C THR A 434 2.10 0.32 -16.17
N ALA A 435 1.08 -0.55 -16.20
CA ALA A 435 -0.32 -0.14 -16.10
C ALA A 435 -0.64 0.61 -14.77
N ILE A 436 -0.08 0.15 -13.64
CA ILE A 436 -0.20 0.86 -12.35
C ILE A 436 0.42 2.26 -12.43
N PHE A 437 1.63 2.40 -12.97
CA PHE A 437 2.37 3.67 -13.01
C PHE A 437 1.78 4.68 -14.00
N GLU A 438 1.21 4.22 -15.12
CA GLU A 438 0.42 5.03 -16.06
C GLU A 438 -0.88 5.53 -15.42
N SER A 439 -1.59 4.65 -14.70
CA SER A 439 -2.88 4.98 -14.09
C SER A 439 -2.79 5.97 -12.92
N ILE A 440 -1.60 6.07 -12.30
CA ILE A 440 -1.24 7.13 -11.34
C ILE A 440 -0.87 8.43 -12.07
N ASP A 441 -0.16 8.35 -13.21
CA ASP A 441 0.29 9.51 -14.00
C ASP A 441 -0.86 10.41 -14.46
N VAL A 442 -2.00 9.81 -14.83
CA VAL A 442 -3.21 10.56 -15.23
C VAL A 442 -3.95 11.23 -14.06
N THR A 443 -3.55 10.97 -12.81
CA THR A 443 -4.27 11.44 -11.62
C THR A 443 -3.42 12.34 -10.71
N LEU A 444 -2.11 12.10 -10.60
CA LEU A 444 -1.22 12.79 -9.67
C LEU A 444 0.03 13.35 -10.40
N PRO A 445 0.38 14.65 -10.26
CA PRO A 445 1.46 15.26 -11.03
C PRO A 445 2.87 14.68 -10.80
N ARG A 446 3.68 14.68 -11.86
CA ARG A 446 5.02 14.07 -11.96
C ARG A 446 6.13 14.81 -11.20
N GLU A 447 5.84 16.01 -10.72
CA GLU A 447 6.74 16.85 -9.92
C GLU A 447 6.25 16.97 -8.48
N HIS A 448 5.01 16.54 -8.18
CA HIS A 448 4.48 16.53 -6.83
C HIS A 448 5.26 15.50 -5.99
N LYS A 449 5.69 15.91 -4.79
CA LYS A 449 6.04 14.97 -3.71
C LYS A 449 4.82 14.13 -3.34
N ASP A 450 4.96 13.11 -2.51
CA ASP A 450 3.81 12.38 -1.93
C ASP A 450 3.05 11.48 -2.93
N ARG A 451 3.02 11.83 -4.22
CA ARG A 451 2.95 10.89 -5.35
C ARG A 451 4.26 10.12 -5.50
N ILE A 452 5.43 10.79 -5.38
CA ILE A 452 6.73 10.10 -5.22
C ILE A 452 6.67 9.19 -3.99
N SER A 453 6.18 9.69 -2.85
CA SER A 453 6.14 8.94 -1.60
C SER A 453 5.14 7.77 -1.66
N VAL A 454 4.01 7.90 -2.36
CA VAL A 454 3.09 6.81 -2.71
C VAL A 454 3.81 5.73 -3.52
N GLU A 455 4.51 6.10 -4.59
CA GLU A 455 5.25 5.14 -5.42
C GLU A 455 6.37 4.46 -4.62
N GLN A 456 7.13 5.24 -3.83
CA GLN A 456 8.26 4.75 -3.05
C GLN A 456 7.86 3.87 -1.85
N HIS A 457 6.76 4.18 -1.17
CA HIS A 457 6.38 3.51 0.09
C HIS A 457 5.18 2.57 -0.03
N CYS A 458 4.31 2.74 -1.04
CA CYS A 458 3.16 1.86 -1.28
C CYS A 458 3.37 0.87 -2.43
N LEU A 459 4.35 1.06 -3.33
CA LEU A 459 4.55 0.19 -4.52
C LEU A 459 5.98 -0.35 -4.67
N ALA A 460 7.01 0.49 -4.48
CA ALA A 460 8.40 0.12 -4.77
C ALA A 460 8.92 -0.99 -3.84
N ARG A 461 8.47 -1.02 -2.58
CA ARG A 461 8.77 -2.10 -1.63
C ARG A 461 8.35 -3.47 -2.17
N ASP A 462 7.22 -3.52 -2.86
CA ASP A 462 6.61 -4.74 -3.37
C ASP A 462 7.32 -5.16 -4.67
N ILE A 463 7.57 -4.21 -5.58
CA ILE A 463 8.41 -4.40 -6.78
C ILE A 463 9.79 -4.98 -6.41
N VAL A 464 10.48 -4.36 -5.44
CA VAL A 464 11.80 -4.82 -4.97
C VAL A 464 11.70 -6.21 -4.33
N ASN A 465 10.61 -6.55 -3.65
CA ASN A 465 10.43 -7.90 -3.11
C ASN A 465 10.27 -8.95 -4.22
N ILE A 466 9.48 -8.68 -5.26
CA ILE A 466 9.26 -9.60 -6.39
C ILE A 466 10.55 -9.87 -7.17
N ILE A 467 11.37 -8.83 -7.38
CA ILE A 467 12.60 -8.90 -8.18
C ILE A 467 13.80 -9.40 -7.37
N ALA A 468 14.04 -8.85 -6.17
CA ALA A 468 15.28 -9.06 -5.43
C ALA A 468 15.27 -10.24 -4.45
N CYS A 469 14.10 -10.66 -3.97
CA CYS A 469 13.98 -11.72 -2.96
C CYS A 469 13.65 -13.08 -3.59
N GLU A 470 13.92 -14.16 -2.86
CA GLU A 470 13.51 -15.53 -3.18
C GLU A 470 13.11 -16.30 -1.90
N GLY A 471 12.63 -17.54 -2.06
CA GLY A 471 12.33 -18.43 -0.94
C GLY A 471 11.33 -17.81 0.05
N PRO A 472 11.53 -17.93 1.38
CA PRO A 472 10.63 -17.37 2.38
C PRO A 472 10.70 -15.84 2.50
N GLU A 473 11.68 -15.17 1.89
CA GLU A 473 11.85 -13.71 1.98
C GLU A 473 11.13 -12.96 0.85
N ARG A 474 10.79 -13.67 -0.24
CA ARG A 474 9.80 -13.19 -1.21
C ARG A 474 8.40 -13.47 -0.68
N VAL A 475 7.73 -12.42 -0.22
CA VAL A 475 6.33 -12.44 0.26
C VAL A 475 5.36 -12.02 -0.85
N GLU A 476 5.79 -11.20 -1.79
CA GLU A 476 4.99 -10.81 -2.95
C GLU A 476 4.89 -11.95 -3.97
N ARG A 477 3.74 -12.63 -3.92
CA ARG A 477 3.47 -13.90 -4.59
C ARG A 477 2.03 -13.95 -5.11
N HIS A 478 1.72 -12.99 -5.98
CA HIS A 478 0.44 -12.88 -6.68
C HIS A 478 0.22 -14.10 -7.58
N GLU A 479 -1.01 -14.59 -7.64
CA GLU A 479 -1.42 -15.69 -8.51
C GLU A 479 -2.66 -15.25 -9.29
N LEU A 480 -2.72 -15.58 -10.58
CA LEU A 480 -3.92 -15.37 -11.41
C LEU A 480 -5.13 -16.07 -10.81
N TYR A 481 -6.33 -15.51 -11.01
CA TYR A 481 -7.60 -16.03 -10.51
C TYR A 481 -7.78 -17.54 -10.73
N GLY A 482 -7.32 -18.08 -11.85
CA GLY A 482 -7.38 -19.51 -12.16
C GLY A 482 -6.77 -20.41 -11.07
N LYS A 483 -5.68 -19.98 -10.42
CA LYS A 483 -5.05 -20.75 -9.33
C LYS A 483 -5.78 -20.58 -8.00
N TRP A 484 -6.24 -19.37 -7.67
CA TRP A 484 -7.12 -19.13 -6.51
C TRP A 484 -8.42 -19.95 -6.60
N ARG A 485 -9.06 -19.94 -7.77
CA ARG A 485 -10.24 -20.76 -8.09
C ARG A 485 -9.99 -22.25 -7.84
N ALA A 486 -8.82 -22.77 -8.23
CA ALA A 486 -8.45 -24.15 -7.96
C ALA A 486 -8.33 -24.42 -6.45
N ARG A 487 -7.61 -23.57 -5.69
CA ARG A 487 -7.46 -23.70 -4.22
C ARG A 487 -8.82 -23.67 -3.50
N PHE A 488 -9.69 -22.73 -3.84
CA PHE A 488 -11.04 -22.64 -3.27
C PHE A 488 -11.90 -23.86 -3.59
N MET A 489 -11.91 -24.33 -4.84
CA MET A 489 -12.64 -25.55 -5.21
C MET A 489 -12.09 -26.80 -4.49
N MET A 490 -10.77 -26.92 -4.34
CA MET A 490 -10.13 -28.01 -3.60
C MET A 490 -10.42 -27.97 -2.09
N ALA A 491 -10.59 -26.77 -1.51
CA ALA A 491 -11.06 -26.59 -0.14
C ALA A 491 -12.59 -26.82 0.01
N GLY A 492 -13.31 -27.16 -1.06
CA GLY A 492 -14.74 -27.49 -1.04
C GLY A 492 -15.67 -26.29 -1.17
N PHE A 493 -15.18 -25.12 -1.59
CA PHE A 493 -16.04 -23.99 -1.94
C PHE A 493 -16.64 -24.12 -3.34
N LYS A 494 -17.80 -23.48 -3.54
CA LYS A 494 -18.45 -23.28 -4.85
C LYS A 494 -18.47 -21.79 -5.16
N PRO A 495 -18.29 -21.37 -6.43
CA PRO A 495 -18.43 -19.97 -6.81
C PRO A 495 -19.82 -19.42 -6.44
N TYR A 496 -19.85 -18.17 -5.98
CA TYR A 496 -21.05 -17.40 -5.75
C TYR A 496 -20.97 -16.12 -6.62
N PRO A 497 -21.63 -16.10 -7.79
CA PRO A 497 -21.55 -14.97 -8.72
C PRO A 497 -21.96 -13.64 -8.08
N LEU A 498 -21.21 -12.58 -8.39
CA LEU A 498 -21.55 -11.20 -8.02
C LEU A 498 -22.79 -10.75 -8.81
N SER A 499 -23.72 -10.05 -8.15
CA SER A 499 -24.99 -9.67 -8.79
C SER A 499 -24.84 -8.49 -9.74
N SER A 500 -25.77 -8.37 -10.69
CA SER A 500 -25.87 -7.22 -11.58
C SER A 500 -26.05 -5.88 -10.86
N LEU A 501 -26.52 -5.87 -9.60
CA LEU A 501 -26.58 -4.67 -8.77
C LEU A 501 -25.18 -4.26 -8.31
N VAL A 502 -24.39 -5.21 -7.77
CA VAL A 502 -22.98 -4.95 -7.41
C VAL A 502 -22.20 -4.48 -8.62
N ASN A 503 -22.36 -5.17 -9.75
CA ASN A 503 -21.64 -4.88 -11.00
C ASN A 503 -22.05 -3.50 -11.56
N ALA A 504 -23.29 -3.06 -11.37
CA ALA A 504 -23.74 -1.70 -11.70
C ALA A 504 -23.15 -0.64 -10.75
N THR A 505 -23.14 -0.89 -9.44
CA THR A 505 -22.54 0.02 -8.44
C THR A 505 -21.04 0.24 -8.71
N ILE A 506 -20.30 -0.79 -9.09
CA ILE A 506 -18.88 -0.66 -9.47
C ILE A 506 -18.71 0.10 -10.80
N LYS A 507 -19.61 -0.08 -11.77
CA LYS A 507 -19.61 0.74 -13.02
C LYS A 507 -19.86 2.21 -12.72
N THR A 508 -20.73 2.54 -11.76
CA THR A 508 -20.93 3.93 -11.30
C THR A 508 -19.74 4.47 -10.52
N LEU A 509 -19.03 3.65 -9.73
CA LEU A 509 -17.77 4.06 -9.10
C LEU A 509 -16.73 4.49 -10.15
N LEU A 510 -16.52 3.71 -11.21
CA LEU A 510 -15.52 4.03 -12.23
C LEU A 510 -15.86 5.27 -13.07
N GLN A 511 -17.11 5.75 -13.06
CA GLN A 511 -17.50 7.00 -13.74
C GLN A 511 -16.87 8.26 -13.12
N SER A 512 -16.32 8.19 -11.89
CA SER A 512 -15.55 9.28 -11.29
C SER A 512 -14.03 9.18 -11.54
N TYR A 513 -13.59 8.27 -12.42
CA TYR A 513 -12.18 8.00 -12.72
C TYR A 513 -11.88 8.15 -14.22
N CYS A 514 -10.60 8.06 -14.58
CA CYS A 514 -10.16 8.09 -15.98
C CYS A 514 -10.84 6.99 -16.82
N THR A 515 -11.27 7.32 -18.05
CA THR A 515 -11.96 6.37 -18.95
C THR A 515 -11.10 5.19 -19.40
N SER A 516 -9.79 5.22 -19.14
CA SER A 516 -8.89 4.07 -19.31
C SER A 516 -9.11 2.95 -18.28
N TYR A 517 -9.79 3.20 -17.16
CA TYR A 517 -10.17 2.14 -16.22
C TYR A 517 -11.35 1.33 -16.76
N SER A 518 -11.21 0.00 -16.77
CA SER A 518 -12.20 -0.93 -17.29
C SER A 518 -12.78 -1.83 -16.17
N LEU A 519 -14.04 -2.25 -16.34
CA LEU A 519 -14.67 -3.29 -15.52
C LEU A 519 -15.25 -4.39 -16.41
N GLU A 520 -14.68 -5.57 -16.33
CA GLU A 520 -15.17 -6.76 -17.02
C GLU A 520 -15.81 -7.75 -16.05
N GLU A 521 -16.80 -8.50 -16.52
CA GLU A 521 -17.46 -9.59 -15.80
C GLU A 521 -17.26 -10.89 -16.59
N ARG A 522 -16.55 -11.87 -16.00
CA ARG A 522 -16.32 -13.20 -16.60
C ARG A 522 -16.72 -14.27 -15.59
N ASP A 523 -17.55 -15.24 -15.98
CA ASP A 523 -17.97 -16.36 -15.12
C ASP A 523 -18.50 -15.97 -13.71
N GLY A 524 -19.13 -14.79 -13.58
CA GLY A 524 -19.63 -14.26 -12.31
C GLY A 524 -18.58 -13.58 -11.41
N VAL A 525 -17.41 -13.29 -11.96
CA VAL A 525 -16.25 -12.65 -11.32
C VAL A 525 -15.98 -11.30 -11.97
N LEU A 526 -15.68 -10.28 -11.15
CA LEU A 526 -15.33 -8.95 -11.64
C LEU A 526 -13.81 -8.78 -11.78
N TYR A 527 -13.39 -8.12 -12.86
CA TYR A 527 -12.01 -7.72 -13.12
C TYR A 527 -11.94 -6.20 -13.28
N LEU A 528 -11.18 -5.54 -12.42
CA LEU A 528 -10.74 -4.16 -12.62
C LEU A 528 -9.51 -4.18 -13.53
N GLY A 529 -9.56 -3.42 -14.63
CA GLY A 529 -8.44 -3.28 -15.56
C GLY A 529 -8.03 -1.82 -15.78
N TRP A 530 -6.86 -1.66 -16.39
CA TRP A 530 -6.38 -0.42 -16.99
C TRP A 530 -6.02 -0.72 -18.45
N LEU A 531 -6.70 -0.03 -19.36
CA LEU A 531 -6.73 -0.40 -20.78
C LEU A 531 -7.08 -1.89 -20.91
N ASP A 532 -6.25 -2.67 -21.63
CA ASP A 532 -6.41 -4.11 -21.82
C ASP A 532 -5.77 -4.96 -20.70
N ARG A 533 -5.08 -4.36 -19.71
CA ARG A 533 -4.40 -5.09 -18.62
C ARG A 533 -5.31 -5.26 -17.40
N PRO A 534 -5.64 -6.50 -16.98
CA PRO A 534 -6.25 -6.75 -15.68
C PRO A 534 -5.30 -6.38 -14.54
N LEU A 535 -5.83 -5.68 -13.52
CA LEU A 535 -5.11 -5.25 -12.33
C LEU A 535 -5.56 -6.05 -11.09
N ALA A 536 -6.86 -6.11 -10.83
CA ALA A 536 -7.41 -6.80 -9.66
C ALA A 536 -8.64 -7.62 -10.01
N VAL A 537 -8.76 -8.79 -9.38
CA VAL A 537 -9.91 -9.68 -9.53
C VAL A 537 -10.71 -9.72 -8.23
N SER A 538 -12.04 -9.71 -8.32
CA SER A 538 -12.95 -9.81 -7.17
C SER A 538 -13.99 -10.91 -7.39
N CYS A 539 -14.04 -11.87 -6.46
CA CYS A 539 -14.94 -13.02 -6.51
C CYS A 539 -15.51 -13.39 -5.13
N ALA A 540 -16.59 -14.15 -5.14
CA ALA A 540 -17.23 -14.65 -3.92
C ALA A 540 -17.54 -16.16 -3.99
N TRP A 541 -17.71 -16.79 -2.83
CA TRP A 541 -17.70 -18.24 -2.65
C TRP A 541 -18.65 -18.71 -1.54
N ARG A 542 -19.07 -19.98 -1.59
CA ARG A 542 -19.89 -20.66 -0.56
C ARG A 542 -19.41 -22.07 -0.22
#